data_AF-A0A7J8C258-F1
#
_entry.id   AF-A0A7J8C258-F1
#
_cell.length_a   1.000
_cell.length_b   1.000
_cell.length_c   1.000
_cell.angle_alpha   90.00
_cell.angle_beta   90.00
_cell.angle_gamma   90.00
#
_symmetry.space_group_name_H-M   'P 1'
#
loop_
_entity.id
_entity.type
_entity.pdbx_description
1 polymer ?
#
loop_
_entity_poly.entity_id
_entity_poly.type
_entity_poly.pdbx_seq_one_letter_code
_entity_poly.pdbx_strand_id
1 'polypeptide(L)'
;MLRMDRRGGTWKLLGSAICAHSKELITAWYIGFLTLILSSFLVYLVEKDVPEVDAQGGEMKEEFETYADALWWGLITLATIGYGDKTPKTWEGRLIAATFSLIGVSFFALPAGILGSGLALKVQEQHRQKHFEKRRKPAAELIQAAWRYYATNPNRIDLVATWRFYESIVSFPFFRKEQLEAAARQHN
;
A
#
# COMPACT_ATOMS: atom_id res chain seq x y z
N MET A 1 11.14 -9.39 -14.87
CA MET A 1 10.82 -8.55 -13.68
C MET A 1 9.61 -9.03 -12.87
N LEU A 2 8.53 -9.55 -13.47
CA LEU A 2 7.31 -9.99 -12.77
C LEU A 2 7.44 -11.17 -11.77
N ARG A 3 8.55 -11.91 -11.76
CA ARG A 3 8.78 -13.04 -10.85
C ARG A 3 9.24 -12.62 -9.44
N MET A 4 9.42 -11.32 -9.19
CA MET A 4 9.96 -10.79 -7.93
C MET A 4 8.97 -10.91 -6.76
N ASP A 5 7.66 -10.90 -7.02
CA ASP A 5 6.64 -11.03 -5.97
C ASP A 5 6.14 -12.47 -5.83
N ARG A 6 6.94 -13.32 -5.19
CA ARG A 6 6.63 -14.76 -4.99
C ARG A 6 5.39 -15.00 -4.11
N ARG A 7 4.96 -14.03 -3.30
CA ARG A 7 3.85 -14.20 -2.34
C ARG A 7 2.66 -13.26 -2.58
N GLY A 8 2.74 -12.37 -3.58
CA GLY A 8 1.74 -11.32 -3.81
C GLY A 8 1.66 -10.33 -2.65
N GLY A 9 2.75 -10.18 -1.88
CA GLY A 9 2.74 -9.45 -0.62
C GLY A 9 2.44 -7.97 -0.83
N THR A 10 3.07 -7.37 -1.85
CA THR A 10 2.90 -5.96 -2.22
C THR A 10 1.48 -5.68 -2.68
N TRP A 11 0.93 -6.54 -3.55
CA TRP A 11 -0.44 -6.40 -4.04
C TRP A 11 -1.49 -6.56 -2.93
N LYS A 12 -1.28 -7.47 -1.98
CA LYS A 12 -2.16 -7.62 -0.81
C LYS A 12 -2.11 -6.38 0.10
N LEU A 13 -0.93 -5.82 0.31
CA LEU A 13 -0.75 -4.65 1.18
C LEU A 13 -1.38 -3.40 0.56
N LEU A 14 -1.13 -3.18 -0.74
CA LEU A 14 -1.75 -2.12 -1.54
C LEU A 14 -3.26 -2.28 -1.61
N GLY A 15 -3.76 -3.46 -1.99
CA GLY A 15 -5.19 -3.73 -2.07
C GLY A 15 -5.90 -3.58 -0.73
N SER A 16 -5.27 -4.02 0.36
CA SER A 16 -5.79 -3.79 1.71
C SER A 16 -5.81 -2.31 2.08
N ALA A 17 -4.87 -1.49 1.60
CA ALA A 17 -4.86 -0.04 1.88
C ALA A 17 -5.96 0.67 1.10
N ILE A 18 -6.15 0.31 -0.17
CA ILE A 18 -7.24 0.78 -1.02
C ILE A 18 -8.60 0.41 -0.41
N CYS A 19 -8.79 -0.85 0.01
CA CYS A 19 -10.05 -1.28 0.61
C CYS A 19 -10.38 -0.53 1.91
N ALA A 20 -9.37 -0.24 2.73
CA ALA A 20 -9.56 0.50 3.99
C ALA A 20 -10.12 1.91 3.75
N HIS A 21 -9.64 2.58 2.70
CA HIS A 21 -10.06 3.94 2.34
C HIS A 21 -10.95 3.99 1.10
N SER A 22 -11.64 2.89 0.78
CA SER A 22 -12.41 2.75 -0.46
C SER A 22 -13.52 3.78 -0.59
N LYS A 23 -14.19 4.10 0.52
CA LYS A 23 -15.26 5.13 0.54
C LYS A 23 -14.72 6.51 0.19
N GLU A 24 -13.61 6.91 0.81
CA GLU A 24 -12.96 8.21 0.59
C GLU A 24 -12.46 8.34 -0.86
N LEU A 25 -11.84 7.26 -1.39
CA LEU A 25 -11.39 7.19 -2.77
C LEU A 25 -12.55 7.29 -3.77
N ILE A 26 -13.63 6.55 -3.56
CA ILE A 26 -14.82 6.61 -4.42
C ILE A 26 -15.43 8.01 -4.41
N THR A 27 -15.54 8.65 -3.24
CA THR A 27 -16.06 10.02 -3.15
C THR A 27 -15.17 11.03 -3.88
N ALA A 28 -13.84 10.91 -3.75
CA ALA A 28 -12.90 11.79 -4.44
C ALA A 28 -12.98 11.62 -5.96
N TRP A 29 -13.01 10.38 -6.45
CA TRP A 29 -13.20 10.09 -7.86
C TRP A 29 -14.54 10.59 -8.39
N TYR A 30 -15.62 10.36 -7.64
CA TYR A 30 -16.96 10.80 -8.05
C TYR A 30 -17.03 12.32 -8.20
N ILE A 31 -16.57 13.07 -7.19
CA ILE A 31 -16.59 14.54 -7.23
C ILE A 31 -15.62 15.06 -8.29
N GLY A 32 -14.43 14.47 -8.43
CA GLY A 32 -13.45 14.82 -9.45
C GLY A 32 -14.02 14.64 -10.87
N PHE A 33 -14.67 13.51 -11.14
CA PHE A 33 -15.27 13.25 -12.44
C PHE A 33 -16.47 14.16 -12.72
N LEU A 34 -17.31 14.42 -11.72
CA LEU A 34 -18.42 15.38 -11.84
C LEU A 34 -17.90 16.78 -12.19
N THR A 35 -16.83 17.23 -11.52
CA THR A 35 -16.16 18.51 -11.77
C THR A 35 -15.56 18.55 -13.18
N LEU A 36 -14.95 17.45 -13.64
CA LEU A 36 -14.39 17.31 -14.98
C LEU A 36 -15.47 17.48 -16.05
N ILE A 37 -16.56 16.72 -15.96
CA ILE A 37 -17.66 16.77 -16.94
C ILE A 37 -18.28 18.16 -16.98
N LEU A 38 -18.53 18.77 -15.81
CA LEU A 38 -19.17 20.07 -15.70
C LEU A 38 -18.26 21.20 -16.20
N SER A 39 -16.98 21.19 -15.82
CA SER A 39 -16.00 22.17 -16.29
C SER A 39 -15.81 22.09 -17.80
N SER A 40 -15.68 20.88 -18.35
CA SER A 40 -15.51 20.68 -19.79
C SER A 40 -16.72 21.15 -20.57
N PHE A 41 -17.94 20.91 -20.04
CA PHE A 41 -19.18 21.34 -20.68
C PHE A 41 -19.35 22.86 -20.65
N LEU A 42 -19.08 23.51 -19.52
CA LEU A 42 -19.19 24.98 -19.43
C LEU A 42 -18.16 25.68 -20.33
N VAL A 43 -16.91 25.21 -20.37
CA VAL A 43 -15.89 25.78 -21.25
C VAL A 43 -16.24 25.53 -22.72
N TYR A 44 -16.74 24.34 -23.07
CA TYR A 44 -17.24 24.06 -24.41
C TYR A 44 -18.35 25.03 -24.83
N LEU A 45 -19.35 25.29 -23.97
CA LEU A 45 -20.44 26.20 -24.32
C LEU A 45 -19.97 27.65 -24.57
N VAL A 46 -18.93 28.09 -23.87
CA VAL A 46 -18.41 29.46 -23.98
C VAL A 46 -17.42 29.60 -25.14
N GLU A 47 -16.63 28.57 -25.44
CA GLU A 47 -15.55 28.64 -26.43
C GLU A 47 -15.95 28.06 -27.81
N LYS A 48 -17.08 27.34 -27.93
CA LYS A 48 -17.49 26.70 -29.21
C LYS A 48 -17.75 27.67 -30.36
N ASP A 49 -18.04 28.94 -30.10
CA ASP A 49 -18.38 29.93 -31.14
C ASP A 49 -17.22 30.90 -31.41
N VAL A 50 -16.03 30.61 -30.86
CA VAL A 50 -14.87 31.49 -30.90
C VAL A 50 -13.90 30.99 -31.97
N PRO A 51 -13.81 31.65 -33.14
CA PRO A 51 -12.85 31.27 -34.17
C PRO A 51 -11.42 31.49 -33.67
N GLU A 52 -10.55 30.50 -33.92
CA GLU A 52 -9.13 30.64 -33.60
C GLU A 52 -8.47 31.57 -34.63
N VAL A 53 -7.84 32.64 -34.16
CA VAL A 53 -7.15 33.62 -35.01
C VAL A 53 -5.66 33.37 -34.93
N ASP A 54 -5.05 33.05 -36.07
CA ASP A 54 -3.62 32.80 -36.18
C ASP A 54 -2.79 34.08 -35.94
N ALA A 55 -1.51 33.92 -35.64
CA ALA A 55 -0.57 35.05 -35.50
C ALA A 55 -0.45 35.92 -36.77
N GLN A 56 -0.87 35.40 -37.93
CA GLN A 56 -0.97 36.12 -39.21
C GLN A 56 -2.40 36.58 -39.57
N GLY A 57 -3.38 36.43 -38.68
CA GLY A 57 -4.77 36.87 -38.89
C GLY A 57 -5.61 35.95 -39.79
N GLY A 58 -5.16 34.72 -40.05
CA GLY A 58 -5.96 33.69 -40.72
C GLY A 58 -6.92 33.02 -39.74
N GLU A 59 -8.14 32.73 -40.18
CA GLU A 59 -9.08 31.89 -39.41
C GLU A 59 -8.57 30.44 -39.43
N MET A 60 -8.15 29.94 -38.26
CA MET A 60 -7.87 28.53 -38.04
C MET A 60 -9.07 27.84 -37.39
N LYS A 61 -9.08 26.50 -37.49
CA LYS A 61 -10.12 25.62 -36.94
C LYS A 61 -10.42 25.95 -35.48
N GLU A 62 -11.69 25.79 -35.07
CA GLU A 62 -12.08 26.02 -33.69
C GLU A 62 -11.31 25.09 -32.72
N GLU A 63 -10.68 25.65 -31.69
CA GLU A 63 -9.86 24.89 -30.73
C GLU A 63 -10.70 23.86 -29.94
N PHE A 64 -12.03 24.08 -29.88
CA PHE A 64 -13.03 23.24 -29.24
C PHE A 64 -14.15 22.80 -30.22
N GLU A 65 -13.80 22.17 -31.35
CA GLU A 65 -14.78 21.68 -32.35
C GLU A 65 -15.83 20.73 -31.73
N THR A 66 -15.39 19.83 -30.83
CA THR A 66 -16.27 18.83 -30.23
C THR A 66 -16.22 18.84 -28.70
N TYR A 67 -17.27 18.32 -28.06
CA TYR A 67 -17.26 18.09 -26.62
C TYR A 67 -16.11 17.16 -26.18
N ALA A 68 -15.67 16.25 -27.06
CA ALA A 68 -14.52 15.38 -26.78
C ALA A 68 -13.21 16.18 -26.63
N ASP A 69 -13.06 17.28 -27.37
CA ASP A 69 -11.90 18.16 -27.27
C ASP A 69 -11.88 18.92 -25.94
N ALA A 70 -13.05 19.37 -25.48
CA ALA A 70 -13.19 19.99 -24.17
C ALA A 70 -12.94 19.00 -23.02
N LEU A 71 -13.39 17.74 -23.17
CA LEU A 71 -13.08 16.67 -22.22
C LEU A 71 -11.59 16.36 -22.16
N TRP A 72 -10.91 16.33 -23.31
CA TRP A 72 -9.46 16.16 -23.38
C TRP A 72 -8.74 17.29 -22.64
N TRP A 73 -9.09 18.54 -22.95
CA TRP A 73 -8.56 19.70 -22.25
C TRP A 73 -8.79 19.64 -20.74
N GLY A 74 -10.02 19.31 -20.33
CA GLY A 74 -10.40 19.19 -18.91
C GLY A 74 -9.57 18.11 -18.20
N LEU A 75 -9.38 16.94 -18.82
CA LEU A 75 -8.57 15.86 -18.25
C LEU A 75 -7.10 16.27 -18.08
N ILE A 76 -6.49 16.84 -19.12
CA ILE A 76 -5.08 17.29 -19.11
C ILE A 76 -4.86 18.42 -18.11
N THR A 77 -5.84 19.31 -17.96
CA THR A 77 -5.79 20.44 -17.02
C THR A 77 -5.96 19.96 -15.57
N LEU A 78 -6.96 19.13 -15.28
CA LEU A 78 -7.21 18.62 -13.91
C LEU A 78 -6.13 17.64 -13.44
N ALA A 79 -5.53 16.89 -14.37
CA ALA A 79 -4.37 16.06 -14.09
C ALA A 79 -3.06 16.87 -13.93
N THR A 80 -3.10 18.20 -14.06
CA THR A 80 -1.94 19.10 -13.98
C THR A 80 -0.83 18.81 -15.00
N ILE A 81 -1.17 18.19 -16.13
CA ILE A 81 -0.23 17.91 -17.23
C ILE A 81 0.00 19.19 -18.03
N GLY A 82 -1.09 19.85 -18.46
CA GLY A 82 -1.04 21.16 -19.10
C GLY A 82 -0.21 21.23 -20.39
N TYR A 83 -0.54 20.42 -21.40
CA TYR A 83 0.16 20.46 -22.69
C TYR A 83 0.10 21.83 -23.39
N GLY A 84 -0.98 22.59 -23.18
CA GLY A 84 -1.18 23.89 -23.79
C GLY A 84 -1.59 23.84 -25.27
N ASP A 85 -1.97 22.66 -25.76
CA ASP A 85 -2.51 22.42 -27.11
C ASP A 85 -3.93 22.98 -27.28
N LYS A 86 -4.71 23.00 -26.20
CA LYS A 86 -6.04 23.62 -26.16
C LYS A 86 -6.15 24.52 -24.94
N THR A 87 -6.64 25.74 -25.11
CA THR A 87 -6.76 26.73 -24.04
C THR A 87 -7.95 27.68 -24.27
N PRO A 88 -8.78 27.96 -23.26
CA PRO A 88 -9.85 28.94 -23.41
C PRO A 88 -9.28 30.33 -23.70
N LYS A 89 -9.79 30.99 -24.75
CA LYS A 89 -9.33 32.31 -25.17
C LYS A 89 -10.19 33.42 -24.57
N THR A 90 -11.48 33.17 -24.37
CA THR A 90 -12.40 34.16 -23.83
C THR A 90 -12.11 34.45 -22.37
N TRP A 91 -12.43 35.67 -21.93
CA TRP A 91 -12.31 36.04 -20.53
C TRP A 91 -13.22 35.19 -19.63
N GLU A 92 -14.45 34.92 -20.07
CA GLU A 92 -15.42 34.11 -19.34
C GLU A 92 -14.95 32.64 -19.23
N GLY A 93 -14.49 32.05 -20.33
CA GLY A 93 -13.95 30.69 -20.35
C GLY A 93 -12.73 30.54 -19.45
N ARG A 94 -11.84 31.54 -19.42
CA ARG A 94 -10.70 31.58 -18.49
C ARG A 94 -11.12 31.68 -17.02
N LEU A 95 -12.15 32.47 -16.70
CA LEU A 95 -12.65 32.59 -15.34
C LEU A 95 -13.27 31.27 -14.83
N ILE A 96 -14.06 30.62 -15.69
CA ILE A 96 -14.65 29.30 -15.42
C ILE A 96 -13.52 28.28 -15.25
N ALA A 97 -12.60 28.20 -16.20
CA ALA A 97 -11.48 27.29 -16.17
C ALA A 97 -10.62 27.46 -14.91
N ALA A 98 -10.30 28.69 -14.51
CA ALA A 98 -9.53 28.96 -13.30
C ALA A 98 -10.25 28.47 -12.04
N THR A 99 -11.55 28.75 -11.93
CA THR A 99 -12.36 28.36 -10.75
C THR A 99 -12.46 26.84 -10.64
N PHE A 100 -12.78 26.16 -11.75
CA PHE A 100 -12.92 24.71 -11.77
C PHE A 100 -11.58 23.97 -11.70
N SER A 101 -10.49 24.57 -12.18
CA SER A 101 -9.14 24.01 -12.05
C SER A 101 -8.72 23.92 -10.58
N LEU A 102 -8.94 24.98 -9.78
CA LEU A 102 -8.62 24.95 -8.35
C LEU A 102 -9.36 23.82 -7.60
N ILE A 103 -10.64 23.64 -7.90
CA ILE A 103 -11.47 22.60 -7.29
C ILE A 103 -11.05 21.21 -7.79
N GLY A 104 -11.01 21.01 -9.11
CA GLY A 104 -10.79 19.70 -9.71
C GLY A 104 -9.39 19.15 -9.47
N VAL A 105 -8.34 19.99 -9.51
CA VAL A 105 -6.97 19.58 -9.20
C VAL A 105 -6.88 19.06 -7.76
N SER A 106 -7.56 19.73 -6.82
CA SER A 106 -7.61 19.29 -5.42
C SER A 106 -8.18 17.88 -5.30
N PHE A 107 -9.30 17.59 -5.98
CA PHE A 107 -9.93 16.26 -5.94
C PHE A 107 -9.12 15.17 -6.67
N PHE A 108 -8.47 15.50 -7.78
CA PHE A 108 -7.59 14.55 -8.49
C PHE A 108 -6.30 14.24 -7.73
N ALA A 109 -5.84 15.15 -6.85
CA ALA A 109 -4.69 14.93 -5.98
C ALA A 109 -5.02 14.05 -4.74
N LEU A 110 -6.28 14.03 -4.27
CA LEU A 110 -6.68 13.30 -3.06
C LEU A 110 -6.36 11.79 -3.09
N PRO A 111 -6.58 11.02 -4.18
CA PRO A 111 -6.24 9.61 -4.20
C PRO A 111 -4.77 9.32 -3.88
N ALA A 112 -3.85 10.13 -4.40
CA ALA A 112 -2.43 9.99 -4.10
C ALA A 112 -2.14 10.27 -2.62
N GLY A 113 -2.77 11.32 -2.06
CA GLY A 113 -2.63 11.68 -0.65
C GLY A 113 -3.19 10.62 0.31
N ILE A 114 -4.38 10.10 0.03
CA ILE A 114 -5.06 9.06 0.84
C ILE A 114 -4.25 7.75 0.82
N LEU A 115 -3.74 7.35 -0.35
CA LEU A 115 -2.90 6.15 -0.44
C LEU A 115 -1.56 6.33 0.27
N GLY A 116 -0.94 7.51 0.14
CA GLY A 116 0.31 7.84 0.83
C GLY A 116 0.16 7.79 2.35
N SER A 117 -0.89 8.42 2.89
CA SER A 117 -1.16 8.43 4.33
C SER A 117 -1.58 7.04 4.84
N GLY A 118 -2.43 6.32 4.11
CA GLY A 118 -2.86 4.97 4.46
C GLY A 118 -1.70 3.96 4.51
N LEU A 119 -0.72 4.07 3.61
CA LEU A 119 0.50 3.27 3.66
C LEU A 119 1.39 3.65 4.84
N ALA A 120 1.58 4.94 5.10
CA ALA A 120 2.36 5.42 6.24
C ALA A 120 1.79 4.92 7.58
N LEU A 121 0.47 5.02 7.76
CA LEU A 121 -0.23 4.52 8.94
C LEU A 121 -0.09 3.01 9.09
N LYS A 122 -0.21 2.23 8.00
CA LYS A 122 -0.01 0.78 8.05
C LYS A 122 1.40 0.38 8.42
N VAL A 123 2.41 1.10 7.90
CA VAL A 123 3.81 0.85 8.28
C VAL A 123 4.00 1.11 9.77
N GLN A 124 3.46 2.22 10.30
CA GLN A 124 3.51 2.53 11.72
C GLN A 124 2.79 1.49 12.59
N GLU A 125 1.60 1.04 12.16
CA GLU A 125 0.82 -0.03 12.80
C GLU A 125 1.62 -1.36 12.84
N GLN A 126 2.27 -1.73 11.73
CA GLN A 126 3.12 -2.91 11.68
C GLN A 126 4.34 -2.81 12.60
N HIS A 127 4.96 -1.63 12.71
CA HIS A 127 6.03 -1.40 13.68
C HIS A 127 5.54 -1.62 15.12
N ARG A 128 4.32 -1.16 15.46
CA ARG A 128 3.70 -1.42 16.76
C ARG A 128 3.42 -2.91 16.99
N GLN A 129 2.93 -3.62 15.98
CA GLN A 129 2.64 -5.06 16.09
C GLN A 129 3.90 -5.93 16.24
N LYS A 130 5.05 -5.51 15.69
CA LYS A 130 6.34 -6.19 15.95
C LYS A 130 6.69 -6.23 17.44
N HIS A 131 6.26 -5.25 18.24
CA HIS A 131 6.43 -5.31 19.70
C HIS A 131 5.57 -6.39 20.35
N PHE A 132 4.38 -6.67 19.81
CA PHE A 132 3.55 -7.79 20.26
C PHE A 132 4.07 -9.14 19.77
N GLU A 133 4.63 -9.22 18.56
CA GLU A 133 5.24 -10.46 18.07
C GLU A 133 6.44 -10.90 18.93
N LYS A 134 7.19 -9.96 19.52
CA LYS A 134 8.23 -10.28 20.51
C LYS A 134 7.68 -11.05 21.72
N ARG A 135 6.38 -10.93 22.03
CA ARG A 135 5.71 -11.67 23.12
C ARG A 135 5.30 -13.09 22.74
N ARG A 136 5.34 -13.48 21.45
CA ARG A 136 4.97 -14.85 21.03
C ARG A 136 5.95 -15.91 21.54
N LYS A 137 7.25 -15.61 21.55
CA LYS A 137 8.28 -16.52 22.07
C LYS A 137 8.11 -16.83 23.57
N PRO A 138 8.04 -15.84 24.47
CA PRO A 138 7.85 -16.12 25.89
C PRO A 138 6.50 -16.79 26.19
N ALA A 139 5.44 -16.50 25.40
CA ALA A 139 4.17 -17.21 25.52
C ALA A 139 4.30 -18.70 25.15
N ALA A 140 5.02 -19.01 24.07
CA ALA A 140 5.29 -20.41 23.69
C ALA A 140 6.15 -21.12 24.74
N GLU A 141 7.17 -20.44 25.28
CA GLU A 141 8.01 -20.96 26.37
C GLU A 141 7.21 -21.27 27.63
N LEU A 142 6.26 -20.41 28.00
CA LEU A 142 5.37 -20.62 29.14
C LEU A 142 4.52 -21.89 28.97
N ILE A 143 3.93 -22.08 27.79
CA ILE A 143 3.12 -23.28 27.49
C ILE A 143 4.00 -24.54 27.55
N GLN A 144 5.20 -24.49 26.97
CA GLN A 144 6.14 -25.61 27.00
C GLN A 144 6.61 -25.93 28.43
N ALA A 145 6.91 -24.91 29.24
CA ALA A 145 7.30 -25.07 30.63
C ALA A 145 6.15 -25.64 31.49
N ALA A 146 4.93 -25.15 31.29
CA ALA A 146 3.74 -25.67 31.98
C ALA A 146 3.49 -27.15 31.66
N TRP A 147 3.63 -27.56 30.39
CA TRP A 147 3.51 -28.96 30.01
C TRP A 147 4.64 -29.81 30.60
N ARG A 148 5.88 -29.32 30.57
CA ARG A 148 7.03 -30.01 31.19
C ARG A 148 6.81 -30.22 32.69
N TYR A 149 6.30 -29.22 33.40
CA TYR A 149 5.95 -29.34 34.83
C TYR A 149 4.84 -30.36 35.07
N TYR A 150 3.77 -30.33 34.25
CA TYR A 150 2.70 -31.32 34.34
C TYR A 150 3.21 -32.75 34.09
N ALA A 151 4.14 -32.92 33.14
CA ALA A 151 4.73 -34.22 32.79
C ALA A 151 5.74 -34.75 33.81
N THR A 152 6.19 -33.92 34.78
CA THR A 152 7.06 -34.38 35.87
C THR A 152 6.33 -35.03 37.04
N ASN A 153 4.99 -35.17 36.97
CA ASN A 153 4.22 -35.82 38.03
C ASN A 153 4.56 -37.32 38.13
N PRO A 154 5.13 -37.82 39.25
CA PRO A 154 5.58 -39.20 39.39
C PRO A 154 4.43 -40.23 39.37
N ASN A 155 3.19 -39.81 39.59
CA ASN A 155 2.02 -40.69 39.51
C ASN A 155 1.58 -41.01 38.06
N ARG A 156 2.16 -40.35 37.05
CA ARG A 156 1.80 -40.50 35.63
C ARG A 156 2.93 -41.14 34.84
N ILE A 157 2.98 -42.47 34.84
CA ILE A 157 4.03 -43.26 34.18
C ILE A 157 3.93 -43.23 32.63
N ASP A 158 2.79 -42.82 32.08
CA ASP A 158 2.56 -42.78 30.62
C ASP A 158 3.31 -41.63 29.91
N LEU A 159 3.74 -40.60 30.64
CA LEU A 159 4.38 -39.40 30.08
C LEU A 159 5.91 -39.55 29.92
N VAL A 160 6.33 -40.64 29.28
CA VAL A 160 7.73 -41.06 29.11
C VAL A 160 8.55 -40.11 28.19
N ALA A 161 7.89 -39.37 27.29
CA ALA A 161 8.56 -38.53 26.30
C ALA A 161 9.44 -37.42 26.91
N THR A 162 9.00 -36.82 28.03
CA THR A 162 9.77 -35.78 28.73
C THR A 162 11.00 -36.38 29.40
N TRP A 163 10.85 -37.53 30.07
CA TRP A 163 11.94 -38.21 30.75
C TRP A 163 13.00 -38.75 29.77
N ARG A 164 12.58 -39.32 28.63
CA ARG A 164 13.51 -39.76 27.57
C ARG A 164 14.41 -38.65 27.03
N PHE A 165 13.90 -37.42 26.92
CA PHE A 165 14.70 -36.27 26.52
C PHE A 165 15.81 -35.99 27.54
N TYR A 166 15.48 -35.94 28.84
CA TYR A 166 16.47 -35.72 29.90
C TYR A 166 17.44 -36.89 30.05
N GLU A 167 16.96 -38.13 29.98
CA GLU A 167 17.81 -39.33 29.98
C GLU A 167 18.81 -39.28 28.82
N SER A 168 18.38 -38.91 27.62
CA SER A 168 19.28 -38.77 26.48
C SER A 168 20.32 -37.67 26.68
N ILE A 169 19.94 -36.50 27.23
CA ILE A 169 20.86 -35.36 27.44
C ILE A 169 21.83 -35.60 28.59
N VAL A 170 21.37 -36.17 29.70
CA VAL A 170 22.20 -36.43 30.90
C VAL A 170 23.15 -37.60 30.69
N SER A 171 22.81 -38.54 29.80
CA SER A 171 23.69 -39.68 29.49
C SER A 171 24.92 -39.30 28.65
N PHE A 172 24.87 -38.20 27.86
CA PHE A 172 25.98 -37.82 26.97
C PHE A 172 27.26 -37.25 27.64
N PRO A 173 27.23 -36.42 28.70
CA PRO A 173 28.45 -35.92 29.32
C PRO A 173 29.19 -36.96 30.17
N PHE A 174 28.49 -37.94 30.75
CA PHE A 174 29.12 -38.97 31.60
C PHE A 174 29.88 -40.01 30.77
N PHE A 175 29.28 -40.51 29.69
CA PHE A 175 29.90 -41.56 28.85
C PHE A 175 31.11 -41.09 28.03
N ARG A 176 31.22 -39.79 27.67
CA ARG A 176 32.38 -39.29 26.91
C ARG A 176 33.66 -39.23 27.75
N LYS A 177 33.54 -38.93 29.06
CA LYS A 177 34.70 -38.76 29.93
C LYS A 177 35.31 -40.11 30.32
N GLU A 178 34.49 -41.12 30.60
CA GLU A 178 34.95 -42.49 30.83
C GLU A 178 35.63 -43.10 29.60
N GLN A 179 35.12 -42.85 28.39
CA GLN A 179 35.76 -43.38 27.17
C GLN A 179 37.12 -42.72 26.88
N LEU A 180 37.27 -41.41 27.12
CA LEU A 180 38.56 -40.71 26.97
C LEU A 180 39.57 -41.11 28.05
N GLU A 181 39.13 -41.28 29.30
CA GLU A 181 40.01 -41.73 30.39
C GLU A 181 40.41 -43.20 30.25
N ALA A 182 39.52 -44.07 29.74
CA ALA A 182 39.83 -45.46 29.42
C ALA A 182 40.81 -45.58 28.24
N ALA A 183 40.65 -44.76 27.19
CA ALA A 183 41.57 -44.72 26.05
C ALA A 183 42.96 -44.17 26.45
N ALA A 184 43.02 -43.17 27.34
CA ALA A 184 44.28 -42.63 27.85
C ALA A 184 45.02 -43.62 28.78
N ARG A 185 44.30 -44.47 29.52
CA ARG A 185 44.88 -45.52 30.37
C ARG A 185 45.38 -46.74 29.61
N GLN A 186 44.92 -46.97 28.38
CA GLN A 186 45.42 -48.05 27.53
C GLN A 186 46.73 -47.70 26.80
N HIS A 187 47.15 -46.44 26.84
CA HIS A 187 48.28 -45.94 26.06
C HIS A 187 49.50 -45.51 26.92
N ASN A 188 49.49 -45.85 28.21
CA ASN A 188 50.57 -45.62 29.19
C ASN A 188 50.81 -46.92 29.97
#